data_AF-A0A068B4P6-F1
#
_entry.id   AF-A0A068B4P6-F1
#
_cell.length_a   1.000
_cell.length_b   1.000
_cell.length_c   1.000
_cell.angle_alpha   90.00
_cell.angle_beta   90.00
_cell.angle_gamma   90.00
#
_symmetry.space_group_name_H-M   'P 1'
#
loop_
_entity.id
_entity.type
_entity.pdbx_description
1 polymer ?
#
loop_
_entity_poly.entity_id
_entity_poly.type
_entity_poly.pdbx_seq_one_letter_code
_entity_poly.pdbx_strand_id
1 'polypeptide(L)'
;LLTMIEKENPEEQVWRTKNKTPENPYGTFRGKTIFEAAEKHVSPDGSKRALGYIPTEQEWQSPNIHEETATGNPRKKDQWGYSAELPEHRTWFFYLQRLCNHCTYPACLAACPRNAIYKRPEDGIVLIDQERCRGYRKCVEACPYKKPMYNSTTRISEKCIACYPRIEGKDPVLSPDVTPLETRCMAACVGKIRIQGLVKKTGGKWAKVPENPLHFLVQERKIALPLYPQFGTEPNGYYIPPRWAPRGYLTQMFGPG
;
A
#
# COMPACT_ATOMS: atom_id res chain seq x y z
N LEU A 1 2.66 -5.20 12.60
CA LEU A 1 2.32 -6.23 11.58
C LEU A 1 3.52 -7.07 11.15
N LEU A 2 4.62 -6.49 10.65
CA LEU A 2 5.81 -7.27 10.25
C LEU A 2 6.30 -8.20 11.37
N THR A 3 6.38 -7.70 12.60
CA THR A 3 6.70 -8.51 13.79
C THR A 3 5.71 -9.64 14.06
N MET A 4 4.43 -9.47 13.72
CA MET A 4 3.44 -10.55 13.88
C MET A 4 3.67 -11.65 12.85
N ILE A 5 3.95 -11.27 11.61
CA ILE A 5 4.27 -12.20 10.52
C ILE A 5 5.57 -12.95 10.83
N GLU A 6 6.57 -12.27 11.37
CA GLU A 6 7.84 -12.87 11.80
C GLU A 6 7.63 -13.93 12.89
N LYS A 7 6.72 -13.68 13.86
CA LYS A 7 6.37 -14.67 14.88
C LYS A 7 5.71 -15.93 14.29
N GLU A 8 4.92 -15.78 13.23
CA GLU A 8 4.26 -16.90 12.54
C GLU A 8 5.20 -17.65 11.58
N ASN A 9 6.32 -17.06 11.18
CA ASN A 9 7.33 -17.68 10.31
C ASN A 9 8.75 -17.17 10.60
N PRO A 10 9.35 -17.53 11.76
CA PRO A 10 10.63 -16.97 12.18
C PRO A 10 11.75 -17.28 11.18
N GLU A 11 12.58 -16.27 10.88
CA GLU A 11 13.76 -16.36 10.02
C GLU A 11 13.47 -16.73 8.55
N GLU A 12 12.19 -16.75 8.18
CA GLU A 12 11.71 -17.15 6.87
C GLU A 12 10.83 -16.05 6.26
N GLN A 13 11.24 -14.79 6.37
CA GLN A 13 10.55 -13.65 5.73
C GLN A 13 11.52 -12.90 4.82
N VAL A 14 12.15 -13.63 3.89
CA VAL A 14 13.29 -13.15 3.12
C VAL A 14 13.07 -13.24 1.61
N TRP A 15 13.49 -12.19 0.90
CA TRP A 15 13.55 -12.19 -0.55
C TRP A 15 14.76 -12.98 -1.03
N ARG A 16 14.54 -14.03 -1.81
CA ARG A 16 15.59 -14.75 -2.53
C ARG A 16 15.73 -14.16 -3.93
N THR A 17 16.83 -13.47 -4.14
CA THR A 17 17.15 -12.78 -5.41
C THR A 17 18.06 -13.58 -6.33
N LYS A 18 18.54 -14.75 -5.89
CA LYS A 18 19.27 -15.72 -6.72
C LYS A 18 18.27 -16.39 -7.69
N ASN A 19 18.67 -16.61 -8.94
CA ASN A 19 17.87 -17.27 -10.00
C ASN A 19 16.60 -16.53 -10.43
N LYS A 20 16.72 -15.22 -10.72
CA LYS A 20 15.63 -14.43 -11.32
C LYS A 20 15.24 -15.00 -12.68
N THR A 21 13.94 -15.07 -12.96
CA THR A 21 13.39 -15.44 -14.28
C THR A 21 12.64 -14.24 -14.88
N PRO A 22 12.28 -14.26 -16.17
CA PRO A 22 11.40 -13.23 -16.74
C PRO A 22 10.06 -13.09 -15.99
N GLU A 23 9.55 -14.18 -15.42
CA GLU A 23 8.32 -14.23 -14.62
C GLU A 23 8.54 -13.70 -13.19
N ASN A 24 9.74 -13.89 -12.63
CA ASN A 24 10.14 -13.44 -11.31
C ASN A 24 11.36 -12.50 -11.38
N PRO A 25 11.21 -11.30 -11.99
CA PRO A 25 12.34 -10.42 -12.27
C PRO A 25 12.99 -9.85 -10.99
N TYR A 26 12.27 -9.88 -9.89
CA TYR A 26 12.74 -9.43 -8.57
C TYR A 26 13.12 -10.60 -7.66
N GLY A 27 13.04 -11.84 -8.15
CA GLY A 27 13.24 -13.04 -7.35
C GLY A 27 11.97 -13.48 -6.63
N THR A 28 12.12 -14.42 -5.70
CA THR A 28 11.01 -15.09 -5.02
C THR A 28 11.00 -14.75 -3.53
N PHE A 29 9.83 -14.46 -2.99
CA PHE A 29 9.68 -14.31 -1.55
C PHE A 29 9.62 -15.69 -0.88
N ARG A 30 10.55 -15.98 0.02
CA ARG A 30 10.48 -17.16 0.90
C ARG A 30 9.91 -16.69 2.23
N GLY A 31 8.61 -16.85 2.39
CA GLY A 31 7.88 -16.59 3.62
C GLY A 31 6.38 -16.74 3.47
N LYS A 32 5.66 -16.34 4.51
CA LYS A 32 4.19 -16.34 4.52
C LYS A 32 3.65 -14.94 4.28
N THR A 33 2.68 -14.85 3.38
CA THR A 33 1.78 -13.70 3.25
C THR A 33 0.92 -13.54 4.49
N ILE A 34 0.20 -12.41 4.60
CA ILE A 34 -0.75 -12.22 5.70
C ILE A 34 -1.92 -13.21 5.64
N PHE A 35 -2.21 -13.79 4.48
CA PHE A 35 -3.28 -14.77 4.32
C PHE A 35 -2.84 -16.12 4.87
N GLU A 36 -1.68 -16.61 4.45
CA GLU A 36 -1.10 -17.88 4.92
C GLU A 36 -0.76 -17.83 6.41
N ALA A 37 -0.25 -16.68 6.90
CA ALA A 37 0.04 -16.51 8.32
C ALA A 37 -1.25 -16.48 9.18
N ALA A 38 -2.42 -16.16 8.59
CA ALA A 38 -3.68 -16.16 9.32
C ALA A 38 -4.25 -17.57 9.56
N GLU A 39 -3.91 -18.55 8.72
CA GLU A 39 -4.46 -19.91 8.80
C GLU A 39 -4.16 -20.58 10.14
N LYS A 40 -3.00 -20.27 10.73
CA LYS A 40 -2.58 -20.81 12.04
C LYS A 40 -3.04 -19.95 13.22
N HIS A 41 -3.56 -18.75 12.96
CA HIS A 41 -3.86 -17.76 13.98
C HIS A 41 -5.34 -17.78 14.37
N VAL A 42 -5.70 -18.68 15.28
CA VAL A 42 -7.02 -18.69 15.92
C VAL A 42 -6.99 -17.74 17.11
N SER A 43 -7.58 -16.55 16.94
CA SER A 43 -7.79 -15.62 18.06
C SER A 43 -9.06 -15.99 18.84
N PRO A 44 -9.22 -15.53 20.11
CA PRO A 44 -10.47 -15.66 20.85
C PRO A 44 -11.69 -15.11 20.08
N ASP A 45 -11.46 -14.12 19.20
CA ASP A 45 -12.47 -13.50 18.32
C ASP A 45 -12.77 -14.31 17.04
N GLY A 46 -12.31 -15.57 16.98
CA GLY A 46 -12.48 -16.49 15.85
C GLY A 46 -11.30 -16.52 14.87
N SER A 47 -11.47 -17.31 13.80
CA SER A 47 -10.49 -17.44 12.71
C SER A 47 -10.39 -16.15 11.91
N LYS A 48 -9.17 -15.67 11.67
CA LYS A 48 -8.92 -14.50 10.83
C LYS A 48 -8.70 -14.93 9.37
N ARG A 49 -9.21 -14.14 8.42
CA ARG A 49 -8.97 -14.36 6.98
C ARG A 49 -7.65 -13.76 6.49
N ALA A 50 -7.11 -12.79 7.24
CA ALA A 50 -5.81 -12.18 7.01
C ALA A 50 -5.26 -11.68 8.35
N LEU A 51 -3.96 -11.87 8.56
CA LEU A 51 -3.28 -11.47 9.79
C LEU A 51 -3.26 -9.95 9.87
N GLY A 52 -3.69 -9.44 11.01
CA GLY A 52 -3.92 -8.01 11.19
C GLY A 52 -4.18 -7.68 12.65
N TYR A 53 -4.25 -6.39 12.91
CA TYR A 53 -4.51 -5.83 14.23
C TYR A 53 -5.34 -4.56 14.05
N ILE A 54 -6.19 -4.27 15.03
CA ILE A 54 -6.91 -3.00 15.13
C ILE A 54 -5.91 -1.96 15.63
N PRO A 55 -5.71 -0.82 14.92
CA PRO A 55 -4.80 0.20 15.42
C PRO A 55 -5.27 0.75 16.76
N THR A 56 -4.32 1.04 17.63
CA THR A 56 -4.57 1.60 18.96
C THR A 56 -5.14 3.01 18.83
N GLU A 57 -5.72 3.52 19.92
CA GLU A 57 -6.22 4.89 19.96
C GLU A 57 -5.10 5.92 19.69
N GLN A 58 -3.89 5.67 20.20
CA GLN A 58 -2.71 6.50 19.94
C GLN A 58 -2.33 6.53 18.46
N GLU A 59 -2.39 5.39 17.75
CA GLU A 59 -2.14 5.36 16.30
C GLU A 59 -3.17 6.18 15.50
N TRP A 60 -4.39 6.31 16.01
CA TRP A 60 -5.48 7.08 15.37
C TRP A 60 -5.50 8.57 15.73
N GLN A 61 -5.23 8.92 16.98
CA GLN A 61 -5.37 10.29 17.48
C GLN A 61 -4.20 11.19 17.12
N SER A 62 -3.06 10.61 16.74
CA SER A 62 -1.85 11.37 16.53
C SER A 62 -1.33 11.20 15.10
N PRO A 63 -2.06 11.72 14.09
CA PRO A 63 -1.56 11.71 12.73
C PRO A 63 -0.26 12.52 12.69
N ASN A 64 0.74 12.02 11.93
CA ASN A 64 1.98 12.75 11.65
C ASN A 64 2.94 12.97 12.86
N ILE A 65 2.84 12.20 13.95
CA ILE A 65 3.71 12.34 15.16
C ILE A 65 5.22 12.14 14.98
N HIS A 66 5.66 11.77 13.78
CA HIS A 66 7.07 11.61 13.44
C HIS A 66 7.44 12.39 12.17
N GLU A 67 6.69 13.46 11.88
CA GLU A 67 7.05 14.42 10.83
C GLU A 67 8.46 14.98 11.07
N GLU A 68 9.24 15.12 10.00
CA GLU A 68 10.65 15.55 10.04
C GLU A 68 11.57 14.79 11.02
N THR A 69 11.16 13.62 11.50
CA THR A 69 11.97 12.86 12.45
C THR A 69 12.95 11.96 11.70
N ALA A 70 14.21 12.39 11.63
CA ALA A 70 15.25 11.63 10.96
C ALA A 70 15.74 10.42 11.77
N THR A 71 16.04 9.32 11.07
CA THR A 71 16.64 8.11 11.64
C THR A 71 18.11 8.02 11.22
N GLY A 72 18.97 7.51 12.10
CA GLY A 72 20.39 7.27 11.80
C GLY A 72 21.26 7.34 13.03
N ASN A 73 22.56 7.11 12.86
CA ASN A 73 23.51 7.14 13.97
C ASN A 73 23.62 8.58 14.53
N PRO A 74 23.31 8.81 15.81
CA PRO A 74 23.43 10.13 16.41
C PRO A 74 24.87 10.61 16.29
N ARG A 75 25.06 11.92 16.07
CA ARG A 75 26.39 12.51 16.11
C ARG A 75 26.94 12.41 17.53
N LYS A 76 28.25 12.14 17.64
CA LYS A 76 28.96 12.43 18.89
C LYS A 76 28.91 13.93 19.11
N LYS A 77 28.71 14.34 20.36
CA LYS A 77 28.74 15.75 20.77
C LYS A 77 30.04 16.39 20.23
N ASP A 78 29.92 17.60 19.67
CA ASP A 78 31.03 18.41 19.15
C ASP A 78 31.75 17.88 17.88
N GLN A 79 31.20 16.87 17.20
CA GLN A 79 31.66 16.48 15.85
C GLN A 79 30.80 17.10 14.74
N TRP A 80 31.44 17.93 13.91
CA TRP A 80 30.86 18.47 12.68
C TRP A 80 31.25 17.57 11.50
N GLY A 81 30.27 17.18 10.67
CA GLY A 81 30.46 16.40 9.46
C GLY A 81 29.28 16.57 8.50
N TYR A 82 29.27 15.88 7.37
CA TYR A 82 28.11 15.85 6.47
C TYR A 82 27.19 14.68 6.86
N SER A 83 25.86 14.89 6.88
CA SER A 83 24.89 13.79 7.02
C SER A 83 24.45 13.22 5.66
N ALA A 84 24.65 14.01 4.60
CA ALA A 84 24.35 13.65 3.23
C ALA A 84 25.59 13.03 2.58
N GLU A 85 25.56 11.71 2.43
CA GLU A 85 26.60 10.92 1.76
C GLU A 85 25.90 10.00 0.75
N LEU A 86 26.49 9.79 -0.42
CA LEU A 86 25.99 8.79 -1.37
C LEU A 86 26.85 7.52 -1.26
N PRO A 87 26.26 6.32 -1.45
CA PRO A 87 24.91 6.06 -1.95
C PRO A 87 23.78 6.14 -0.91
N GLU A 88 24.08 6.22 0.39
CA GLU A 88 23.12 6.25 1.50
C GLU A 88 23.49 7.32 2.52
N HIS A 89 22.51 8.14 2.92
CA HIS A 89 22.73 9.17 3.93
C HIS A 89 22.87 8.53 5.32
N ARG A 90 23.84 8.99 6.11
CA ARG A 90 24.06 8.53 7.50
C ARG A 90 22.86 8.82 8.41
N THR A 91 22.24 9.99 8.21
CA THR A 91 20.99 10.40 8.86
C THR A 91 19.99 10.70 7.75
N TRP A 92 18.86 10.00 7.76
CA TRP A 92 17.94 10.00 6.65
C TRP A 92 16.48 9.97 7.13
N PHE A 93 15.62 10.52 6.28
CA PHE A 93 14.19 10.32 6.28
C PHE A 93 13.70 10.54 4.85
N PHE A 94 12.45 10.18 4.60
CA PHE A 94 11.75 10.56 3.38
C PHE A 94 10.25 10.55 3.63
N TYR A 95 9.52 11.29 2.81
CA TYR A 95 8.07 11.30 2.87
C TYR A 95 7.51 10.12 2.10
N LEU A 96 6.60 9.38 2.74
CA LEU A 96 5.87 8.30 2.10
C LEU A 96 4.37 8.57 2.17
N GLN A 97 3.83 9.20 1.13
CA GLN A 97 2.40 9.49 1.06
C GLN A 97 1.65 8.21 0.67
N ARG A 98 0.74 7.73 1.52
CA ARG A 98 0.03 6.46 1.29
C ARG A 98 -1.47 6.66 1.15
N LEU A 99 -2.06 5.93 0.21
CA LEU A 99 -3.51 5.84 -0.03
C LEU A 99 -3.96 4.37 -0.02
N CYS A 100 -5.25 4.11 -0.24
CA CYS A 100 -5.72 2.73 -0.45
C CYS A 100 -5.12 2.21 -1.75
N ASN A 101 -4.42 1.07 -1.69
CA ASN A 101 -3.78 0.51 -2.89
C ASN A 101 -4.76 -0.15 -3.86
N HIS A 102 -6.08 -0.17 -3.56
CA HIS A 102 -7.11 -0.89 -4.34
C HIS A 102 -6.63 -2.25 -4.85
N CYS A 103 -6.05 -3.03 -3.94
CA CYS A 103 -5.29 -4.26 -4.17
C CYS A 103 -5.97 -5.26 -5.14
N THR A 104 -5.21 -6.10 -5.84
CA THR A 104 -5.77 -7.21 -6.64
C THR A 104 -6.42 -8.25 -5.73
N TYR A 105 -5.78 -8.54 -4.59
CA TYR A 105 -6.27 -9.45 -3.54
C TYR A 105 -6.48 -8.66 -2.23
N PRO A 106 -7.60 -7.93 -2.07
CA PRO A 106 -7.78 -7.05 -0.92
C PRO A 106 -8.08 -7.86 0.35
N ALA A 107 -7.18 -7.78 1.33
CA ALA A 107 -7.40 -8.39 2.66
C ALA A 107 -8.65 -7.84 3.37
N CYS A 108 -8.96 -6.55 3.16
CA CYS A 108 -10.19 -5.96 3.70
C CYS A 108 -11.46 -6.59 3.12
N LEU A 109 -11.46 -6.95 1.83
CA LEU A 109 -12.57 -7.65 1.18
C LEU A 109 -12.73 -9.04 1.80
N ALA A 110 -11.64 -9.81 1.85
CA ALA A 110 -11.64 -11.16 2.41
C ALA A 110 -12.11 -11.22 3.88
N ALA A 111 -11.84 -10.16 4.66
CA ALA A 111 -12.16 -10.14 6.08
C ALA A 111 -13.58 -9.66 6.43
N CYS A 112 -14.34 -9.08 5.49
CA CYS A 112 -15.66 -8.53 5.82
C CYS A 112 -16.71 -9.64 5.96
N PRO A 113 -17.27 -9.92 7.16
CA PRO A 113 -18.22 -11.02 7.33
C PRO A 113 -19.58 -10.78 6.64
N ARG A 114 -19.88 -9.53 6.30
CA ARG A 114 -21.14 -9.12 5.63
C ARG A 114 -21.03 -8.99 4.12
N ASN A 115 -19.85 -9.24 3.55
CA ASN A 115 -19.55 -9.01 2.14
C ASN A 115 -19.91 -7.58 1.68
N ALA A 116 -19.78 -6.59 2.57
CA ALA A 116 -20.06 -5.18 2.26
C ALA A 116 -18.92 -4.51 1.46
N ILE A 117 -17.78 -5.19 1.31
CA ILE A 117 -16.63 -4.69 0.54
C ILE A 117 -16.60 -5.45 -0.77
N TYR A 118 -16.44 -4.73 -1.86
CA TYR A 118 -16.38 -5.30 -3.21
C TYR A 118 -15.31 -4.59 -4.04
N LYS A 119 -14.82 -5.27 -5.07
CA LYS A 119 -13.91 -4.71 -6.07
C LYS A 119 -14.69 -4.60 -7.37
N ARG A 120 -14.74 -3.40 -7.94
CA ARG A 120 -15.44 -3.14 -9.20
C ARG A 120 -14.71 -3.82 -10.37
N PRO A 121 -15.41 -4.58 -11.23
CA PRO A 121 -14.79 -5.27 -12.35
C PRO A 121 -14.25 -4.34 -13.44
N GLU A 122 -14.86 -3.18 -13.64
CA GLU A 122 -14.57 -2.25 -14.73
C GLU A 122 -13.27 -1.45 -14.54
N ASP A 123 -12.90 -1.14 -13.30
CA ASP A 123 -11.75 -0.27 -12.97
C ASP A 123 -10.88 -0.78 -11.82
N GLY A 124 -11.30 -1.85 -11.13
CA GLY A 124 -10.58 -2.43 -10.00
C GLY A 124 -10.68 -1.61 -8.71
N ILE A 125 -11.49 -0.56 -8.63
CA ILE A 125 -11.67 0.24 -7.42
C ILE A 125 -12.40 -0.62 -6.37
N VAL A 126 -11.70 -0.89 -5.27
CA VAL A 126 -12.31 -1.49 -4.07
C VAL A 126 -13.17 -0.45 -3.35
N LEU A 127 -14.43 -0.74 -3.04
CA LEU A 127 -15.41 0.13 -2.34
C LEU A 127 -15.96 -0.55 -1.07
N ILE A 128 -16.54 0.24 -0.16
CA ILE A 128 -17.31 -0.26 0.99
C ILE A 128 -18.74 0.24 0.81
N ASP A 129 -19.67 -0.68 0.64
CA ASP A 129 -21.10 -0.41 0.64
C ASP A 129 -21.52 0.11 2.03
N GLN A 130 -21.90 1.39 2.08
CA GLN A 130 -22.25 2.07 3.33
C GLN A 130 -23.59 1.57 3.89
N GLU A 131 -24.51 1.11 3.04
CA GLU A 131 -25.82 0.60 3.47
C GLU A 131 -25.74 -0.81 4.06
N ARG A 132 -24.78 -1.62 3.59
CA ARG A 132 -24.54 -2.98 4.11
C ARG A 132 -23.58 -3.02 5.28
N CYS A 133 -22.70 -2.03 5.42
CA CYS A 133 -21.71 -1.99 6.48
C CYS A 133 -22.38 -1.87 7.86
N ARG A 134 -21.88 -2.62 8.85
CA ARG A 134 -22.36 -2.58 10.24
C ARG A 134 -21.21 -2.38 11.24
N GLY A 135 -20.07 -1.89 10.77
CA GLY A 135 -19.01 -1.45 11.68
C GLY A 135 -18.24 -2.57 12.40
N TYR A 136 -18.26 -3.81 11.92
CA TYR A 136 -17.52 -4.94 12.54
C TYR A 136 -16.00 -4.73 12.63
N ARG A 137 -15.44 -3.72 11.95
CA ARG A 137 -14.02 -3.34 11.97
C ARG A 137 -13.03 -4.42 11.52
N LYS A 138 -13.47 -5.61 11.11
CA LYS A 138 -12.59 -6.66 10.53
C LYS A 138 -11.82 -6.18 9.30
N CYS A 139 -12.37 -5.26 8.52
CA CYS A 139 -11.64 -4.65 7.40
C CYS A 139 -10.52 -3.68 7.85
N VAL A 140 -10.73 -2.98 8.96
CA VAL A 140 -9.73 -2.10 9.60
C VAL A 140 -8.58 -2.95 10.15
N GLU A 141 -8.93 -4.07 10.80
CA GLU A 141 -7.98 -5.05 11.32
C GLU A 141 -7.12 -5.65 10.20
N ALA A 142 -7.77 -6.20 9.18
CA ALA A 142 -7.14 -7.03 8.15
C ALA A 142 -6.34 -6.24 7.11
N CYS A 143 -6.67 -4.97 6.85
CA CYS A 143 -5.91 -4.19 5.89
C CYS A 143 -4.48 -3.99 6.41
N PRO A 144 -3.44 -4.48 5.70
CA PRO A 144 -2.07 -4.35 6.18
C PRO A 144 -1.56 -2.90 6.09
N TYR A 145 -2.26 -2.05 5.32
CA TYR A 145 -1.95 -0.64 5.13
C TYR A 145 -2.80 0.30 5.98
N LYS A 146 -3.74 -0.23 6.78
CA LYS A 146 -4.68 0.53 7.64
C LYS A 146 -5.41 1.67 6.92
N LYS A 147 -5.98 1.35 5.75
CA LYS A 147 -6.69 2.32 4.89
C LYS A 147 -8.21 2.36 5.05
N PRO A 148 -8.89 1.26 5.44
CA PRO A 148 -10.20 1.35 6.05
C PRO A 148 -10.09 1.99 7.43
N MET A 149 -10.92 3.00 7.67
CA MET A 149 -11.04 3.69 8.94
C MET A 149 -12.46 3.47 9.46
N TYR A 150 -12.64 3.43 10.77
CA TYR A 150 -13.96 3.35 11.35
C TYR A 150 -14.43 4.74 11.75
N ASN A 151 -15.59 5.14 11.25
CA ASN A 151 -16.25 6.37 11.65
C ASN A 151 -17.11 6.08 12.88
N SER A 152 -16.76 6.69 14.01
CA SER A 152 -17.49 6.52 15.28
C SER A 152 -18.87 7.17 15.29
N THR A 153 -19.08 8.21 14.49
CA THR A 153 -20.36 8.90 14.35
C THR A 153 -21.36 8.06 13.56
N THR A 154 -20.97 7.61 12.36
CA THR A 154 -21.87 6.81 11.50
C THR A 154 -21.86 5.32 11.85
N ARG A 155 -20.93 4.88 12.71
CA ARG A 155 -20.73 3.48 13.16
C ARG A 155 -20.47 2.49 12.01
N ILE A 156 -19.93 2.98 10.91
CA ILE A 156 -19.53 2.18 9.75
C ILE A 156 -18.09 2.51 9.37
N SER A 157 -17.51 1.68 8.49
CA SER A 157 -16.15 1.89 8.00
C SER A 157 -16.14 2.56 6.63
N GLU A 158 -15.21 3.50 6.48
CA GLU A 158 -14.98 4.28 5.28
C GLU A 158 -13.54 4.11 4.82
N LYS A 159 -13.26 4.45 3.56
CA LYS A 159 -11.88 4.47 3.03
C LYS A 159 -11.81 5.32 1.77
N CYS A 160 -10.59 5.52 1.27
CA CYS A 160 -10.38 6.08 -0.07
C CYS A 160 -11.26 5.38 -1.12
N ILE A 161 -12.02 6.18 -1.86
CA ILE A 161 -12.92 5.72 -2.92
C ILE A 161 -12.29 5.88 -4.33
N ALA A 162 -10.97 6.10 -4.39
CA ALA A 162 -10.22 6.52 -5.57
C ALA A 162 -10.88 7.69 -6.34
N CYS A 163 -11.59 8.58 -5.62
CA CYS A 163 -12.46 9.60 -6.20
C CYS A 163 -13.25 9.08 -7.43
N TYR A 164 -13.86 7.89 -7.35
CA TYR A 164 -14.51 7.29 -8.53
C TYR A 164 -15.48 8.22 -9.26
N PRO A 165 -16.24 9.15 -8.63
CA PRO A 165 -17.07 10.09 -9.39
C PRO A 165 -16.25 10.93 -10.36
N ARG A 166 -15.03 11.34 -9.98
CA ARG A 166 -14.11 12.07 -10.87
C ARG A 166 -13.61 11.19 -12.01
N ILE A 167 -13.20 9.96 -11.70
CA ILE A 167 -12.72 9.01 -12.72
C ILE A 167 -13.83 8.70 -13.73
N GLU A 168 -15.09 8.69 -13.31
CA GLU A 168 -16.25 8.47 -14.17
C GLU A 168 -16.74 9.72 -14.92
N GLY A 169 -16.11 10.88 -14.72
CA GLY A 169 -16.60 12.15 -15.28
C GLY A 169 -17.92 12.62 -14.68
N LYS A 170 -18.25 12.16 -13.47
CA LYS A 170 -19.47 12.51 -12.72
C LYS A 170 -19.19 13.46 -11.56
N ASP A 171 -18.07 14.18 -11.56
CA ASP A 171 -17.85 15.27 -10.60
C ASP A 171 -18.85 16.39 -10.91
N PRO A 172 -19.79 16.69 -10.01
CA PRO A 172 -20.91 17.58 -10.31
C PRO A 172 -20.49 19.05 -10.50
N VAL A 173 -19.25 19.40 -10.11
CA VAL A 173 -18.74 20.76 -10.18
C VAL A 173 -17.77 20.93 -11.33
N LEU A 174 -16.94 19.91 -11.61
CA LEU A 174 -15.79 20.05 -12.52
C LEU A 174 -15.90 19.23 -13.81
N SER A 175 -16.91 18.38 -13.99
CA SER A 175 -17.12 17.58 -15.21
C SER A 175 -18.45 17.90 -15.91
N PRO A 176 -18.67 19.14 -16.39
CA PRO A 176 -19.92 19.52 -17.06
C PRO A 176 -20.19 18.78 -18.38
N ASP A 177 -19.15 18.21 -18.98
CA ASP A 177 -19.12 17.50 -20.27
C ASP A 177 -18.87 15.99 -20.11
N VAL A 178 -19.01 15.45 -18.89
CA VAL A 178 -18.73 14.03 -18.57
C VAL A 178 -17.25 13.65 -18.77
N THR A 179 -16.34 14.63 -18.79
CA THR A 179 -14.92 14.37 -18.93
C THR A 179 -14.33 13.78 -17.63
N PRO A 180 -13.67 12.60 -17.69
CA PRO A 180 -12.93 12.04 -16.56
C PRO A 180 -11.88 13.00 -16.01
N LEU A 181 -11.79 13.07 -14.68
CA LEU A 181 -10.85 13.94 -13.98
C LEU A 181 -9.88 13.14 -13.12
N GLU A 182 -8.72 13.74 -12.91
CA GLU A 182 -7.79 13.23 -11.92
C GLU A 182 -8.39 13.23 -10.51
N THR A 183 -8.01 12.22 -9.71
CA THR A 183 -8.42 12.18 -8.31
C THR A 183 -7.83 13.37 -7.57
N ARG A 184 -8.56 13.85 -6.56
CA ARG A 184 -8.25 15.13 -5.90
C ARG A 184 -6.81 15.19 -5.39
N CYS A 185 -6.31 14.09 -4.83
CA CYS A 185 -4.97 14.05 -4.27
C CYS A 185 -3.86 14.03 -5.33
N MET A 186 -4.13 13.59 -6.56
CA MET A 186 -3.17 13.66 -7.66
C MET A 186 -3.16 15.07 -8.25
N ALA A 187 -4.33 15.61 -8.57
CA ALA A 187 -4.47 16.96 -9.12
C ALA A 187 -3.88 18.04 -8.20
N ALA A 188 -4.15 17.94 -6.90
CA ALA A 188 -3.67 18.89 -5.88
C ALA A 188 -2.22 18.63 -5.42
N CYS A 189 -1.51 17.65 -5.99
CA CYS A 189 -0.15 17.37 -5.57
C CYS A 189 0.79 18.53 -5.96
N VAL A 190 1.22 19.30 -4.95
CA VAL A 190 2.13 20.45 -5.15
C VAL A 190 3.46 20.00 -5.75
N GLY A 191 4.05 18.93 -5.22
CA GLY A 191 5.33 18.41 -5.71
C GLY A 191 5.26 17.70 -7.07
N LYS A 192 4.06 17.53 -7.67
CA LYS A 192 3.85 16.83 -8.95
C LYS A 192 4.51 15.45 -9.04
N ILE A 193 4.63 14.77 -7.89
CA ILE A 193 5.26 13.45 -7.77
C ILE A 193 4.30 12.28 -8.00
N ARG A 194 3.04 12.57 -8.33
CA ARG A 194 1.98 11.55 -8.40
C ARG A 194 1.44 11.44 -9.82
N ILE A 195 1.27 10.19 -10.26
CA ILE A 195 0.68 9.85 -11.55
C ILE A 195 -0.42 8.82 -11.28
N GLN A 196 -1.53 8.94 -11.98
CA GLN A 196 -2.64 7.98 -11.93
C GLN A 196 -3.09 7.61 -13.34
N GLY A 197 -3.74 6.46 -13.46
CA GLY A 197 -4.30 6.00 -14.71
C GLY A 197 -4.88 4.60 -14.56
N LEU A 198 -5.86 4.29 -15.40
CA LEU A 198 -6.37 2.93 -15.54
C LEU A 198 -5.40 2.11 -16.39
N VAL A 199 -5.32 0.82 -16.08
CA VAL A 199 -4.42 -0.11 -16.75
C VAL A 199 -5.21 -1.34 -17.16
N LYS A 200 -5.17 -1.68 -18.45
CA LYS A 200 -5.83 -2.88 -18.95
C LYS A 200 -5.03 -4.11 -18.54
N LYS A 201 -5.70 -5.10 -17.94
CA LYS A 201 -5.10 -6.40 -17.65
C LYS A 201 -5.77 -7.50 -18.48
N THR A 202 -4.99 -8.41 -19.04
CA THR A 202 -5.45 -9.58 -19.80
C THR A 202 -4.78 -10.82 -19.24
N GLY A 203 -5.57 -11.80 -18.78
CA GLY A 203 -5.03 -12.98 -18.08
C GLY A 203 -4.25 -12.62 -16.81
N GLY A 204 -4.67 -11.57 -16.09
CA GLY A 204 -3.99 -11.08 -14.89
C GLY A 204 -2.72 -10.24 -15.13
N LYS A 205 -2.19 -10.23 -16.36
CA LYS A 205 -0.99 -9.46 -16.75
C LYS A 205 -1.37 -8.11 -17.33
N TRP A 206 -0.49 -7.11 -17.18
CA TRP A 206 -0.69 -5.81 -17.80
C TRP A 206 -0.64 -5.96 -19.33
N ALA A 207 -1.59 -5.35 -20.03
CA ALA A 207 -1.50 -5.20 -21.47
C ALA A 207 -0.32 -4.29 -21.82
N LYS A 208 0.38 -4.59 -22.93
CA LYS A 208 1.49 -3.77 -23.40
C LYS A 208 0.96 -2.49 -24.01
N VAL A 209 1.12 -1.38 -23.30
CA VAL A 209 0.63 -0.05 -23.68
C VAL A 209 1.79 0.94 -23.45
N PRO A 210 2.79 0.98 -24.35
CA PRO A 210 4.03 1.75 -24.14
C PRO A 210 3.81 3.25 -23.92
N GLU A 211 2.74 3.81 -24.46
CA GLU A 211 2.33 5.21 -24.30
C GLU A 211 1.77 5.52 -22.91
N ASN A 212 1.39 4.51 -22.13
CA ASN A 212 0.91 4.72 -20.76
C ASN A 212 2.12 4.92 -19.83
N PRO A 213 2.26 6.10 -19.18
CA PRO A 213 3.42 6.39 -18.32
C PRO A 213 3.53 5.42 -17.13
N LEU A 214 2.41 4.88 -16.63
CA LEU A 214 2.43 3.86 -15.59
C LEU A 214 3.00 2.53 -16.10
N HIS A 215 2.66 2.13 -17.33
CA HIS A 215 3.23 0.94 -17.97
C HIS A 215 4.75 1.09 -18.11
N PHE A 216 5.21 2.24 -18.61
CA PHE A 216 6.63 2.53 -18.73
C PHE A 216 7.36 2.47 -17.37
N LEU A 217 6.84 3.11 -16.32
CA LEU A 217 7.51 3.16 -15.01
C LEU A 217 7.52 1.81 -14.27
N VAL A 218 6.41 1.05 -14.34
CA VAL A 218 6.20 -0.18 -13.55
C VAL A 218 6.66 -1.43 -14.31
N GLN A 219 6.32 -1.55 -15.60
CA GLN A 219 6.54 -2.78 -16.38
C GLN A 219 7.83 -2.73 -17.19
N GLU A 220 8.15 -1.61 -17.83
CA GLU A 220 9.33 -1.49 -18.70
C GLU A 220 10.59 -1.10 -17.93
N ARG A 221 10.57 0.06 -17.27
CA ARG A 221 11.70 0.59 -16.51
C ARG A 221 11.86 -0.05 -15.14
N LYS A 222 10.78 -0.60 -14.58
CA LYS A 222 10.82 -1.34 -13.31
C LYS A 222 11.36 -0.50 -12.14
N ILE A 223 11.14 0.81 -12.18
CA ILE A 223 11.62 1.75 -11.13
C ILE A 223 10.52 2.12 -10.13
N ALA A 224 9.24 1.92 -10.51
CA ALA A 224 8.10 2.09 -9.62
C ALA A 224 7.70 0.74 -9.02
N LEU A 225 7.94 0.57 -7.72
CA LEU A 225 7.83 -0.69 -7.01
C LEU A 225 6.61 -0.73 -6.07
N PRO A 226 5.98 -1.90 -5.88
CA PRO A 226 4.83 -2.04 -4.99
C PRO A 226 5.24 -1.84 -3.52
N LEU A 227 4.32 -1.33 -2.69
CA LEU A 227 4.55 -1.21 -1.26
C LEU A 227 4.21 -2.52 -0.50
N TYR A 228 5.20 -3.09 0.16
CA TYR A 228 5.15 -4.35 0.90
C TYR A 228 4.56 -5.52 0.08
N PRO A 229 5.19 -5.90 -1.06
CA PRO A 229 4.72 -7.00 -1.89
C PRO A 229 4.57 -8.32 -1.14
N GLN A 230 5.36 -8.55 -0.10
CA GLN A 230 5.30 -9.74 0.76
C GLN A 230 3.96 -9.95 1.46
N PHE A 231 3.10 -8.93 1.56
CA PHE A 231 1.77 -9.13 2.14
C PHE A 231 0.83 -9.95 1.25
N GLY A 232 1.19 -10.24 -0.01
CA GLY A 232 0.37 -11.06 -0.90
C GLY A 232 -0.93 -10.38 -1.36
N THR A 233 -1.13 -9.10 -1.05
CA THR A 233 -2.33 -8.38 -1.50
C THR A 233 -2.24 -7.92 -2.95
N GLU A 234 -1.04 -7.93 -3.54
CA GLU A 234 -0.74 -7.32 -4.85
C GLU A 234 -1.29 -5.88 -4.94
N PRO A 235 -0.63 -4.91 -4.27
CA PRO A 235 -1.08 -3.53 -4.27
C PRO A 235 -0.98 -2.91 -5.66
N ASN A 236 -1.96 -2.08 -6.05
CA ASN A 236 -1.93 -1.31 -7.31
C ASN A 236 -1.41 0.13 -7.09
N GLY A 237 -0.77 0.39 -5.94
CA GLY A 237 -0.03 1.62 -5.66
C GLY A 237 1.48 1.34 -5.70
N TYR A 238 2.20 2.11 -6.52
CA TYR A 238 3.63 1.95 -6.78
C TYR A 238 4.40 3.22 -6.42
N TYR A 239 5.65 3.06 -6.02
CA TYR A 239 6.52 4.14 -5.54
C TYR A 239 7.90 4.02 -6.16
N ILE A 240 8.50 5.15 -6.53
CA ILE A 240 9.91 5.21 -6.89
C ILE A 240 10.71 5.41 -5.59
N PRO A 241 11.54 4.45 -5.16
CA PRO A 241 12.26 4.57 -3.89
C PRO A 241 13.23 5.76 -3.88
N PRO A 242 13.37 6.48 -2.75
CA PRO A 242 14.32 7.57 -2.64
C PRO A 242 15.76 7.04 -2.70
N ARG A 243 16.63 7.73 -3.44
CA ARG A 243 18.01 7.26 -3.66
C ARG A 243 18.84 7.22 -2.37
N TRP A 244 18.58 8.13 -1.43
CA TRP A 244 19.40 8.37 -0.25
C TRP A 244 19.08 7.51 0.97
N ALA A 245 17.95 6.79 0.98
CA ALA A 245 17.59 5.93 2.11
C ALA A 245 18.33 4.59 2.03
N PRO A 246 18.60 3.92 3.17
CA PRO A 246 19.34 2.66 3.20
C PRO A 246 18.69 1.57 2.36
N ARG A 247 19.50 0.85 1.58
CA ARG A 247 19.02 -0.19 0.64
C ARG A 247 18.32 -1.33 1.35
N GLY A 248 18.80 -1.74 2.53
CA GLY A 248 18.15 -2.78 3.33
C GLY A 248 16.73 -2.38 3.74
N TYR A 249 16.55 -1.13 4.16
CA TYR A 249 15.23 -0.59 4.52
C TYR A 249 14.30 -0.51 3.30
N LEU A 250 14.79 0.03 2.18
CA LEU A 250 14.01 0.10 0.94
C LEU A 250 13.64 -1.30 0.41
N THR A 251 14.54 -2.27 0.53
CA THR A 251 14.27 -3.67 0.12
C THR A 251 13.17 -4.31 0.97
N GLN A 252 13.16 -4.05 2.28
CA GLN A 252 12.08 -4.49 3.16
C GLN A 252 10.73 -3.90 2.74
N MET A 253 10.71 -2.61 2.37
CA MET A 253 9.50 -1.88 2.03
C MET A 253 8.97 -2.18 0.62
N PHE A 254 9.84 -2.25 -0.38
CA PHE A 254 9.45 -2.27 -1.79
C PHE A 254 9.80 -3.59 -2.49
N GLY A 255 10.46 -4.51 -1.79
CA GLY A 255 11.07 -5.69 -2.37
C GLY A 255 12.43 -5.36 -3.01
N PRO A 256 13.11 -6.37 -3.58
CA PRO A 256 14.47 -6.26 -4.10
C PRO A 256 14.56 -5.69 -5.54
N GLY A 257 13.51 -5.00 -5.98
CA GLY A 257 13.40 -4.42 -7.32
C GLY A 257 14.19 -3.15 -7.51
#